data_AF-A0A6A7LSA9-F1
#
_entry.id   AF-A0A6A7LSA9-F1
#
_cell.length_a   1.000
_cell.length_b   1.000
_cell.length_c   1.000
_cell.angle_alpha   90.00
_cell.angle_beta   90.00
_cell.angle_gamma   90.00
#
_symmetry.space_group_name_H-M   'P 1'
#
loop_
_entity.id
_entity.type
_entity.pdbx_description
1 polymer ?
#
loop_
_entity_poly.entity_id
_entity_poly.type
_entity_poly.pdbx_seq_one_letter_code
_entity_poly.pdbx_strand_id
1 'polypeptide(L)'
;MPYLAGRNAVLEALKAGRRVRRVLVDETEREANTIRAVLHEAAMWSVAVERVPRGRLDSLHRRHQGVAAEVAPFAYAPYHGLLDAVRSSGEQALVLVLDALQDPQNLGS
;
A
#
# COMPACT_ATOMS: atom_id res chain seq x y z
N MET A 1 -11.21 2.99 -8.00
CA MET A 1 -9.99 3.26 -7.21
C MET A 1 -9.14 2.00 -7.21
N PRO A 2 -7.80 2.10 -7.25
CA PRO A 2 -6.94 0.92 -7.21
C PRO A 2 -7.03 0.19 -5.87
N TYR A 3 -6.79 -1.12 -5.90
CA TYR A 3 -6.70 -1.96 -4.72
C TYR A 3 -5.26 -2.41 -4.51
N LEU A 4 -4.83 -2.41 -3.25
CA LEU A 4 -3.60 -3.05 -2.79
C LEU A 4 -3.98 -4.33 -2.05
N ALA A 5 -3.34 -5.45 -2.37
CA ALA A 5 -3.75 -6.76 -1.87
C ALA A 5 -2.60 -7.47 -1.15
N GLY A 6 -2.91 -8.22 -0.09
CA GLY A 6 -1.92 -8.93 0.72
C GLY A 6 -1.67 -8.26 2.07
N ARG A 7 -1.39 -9.06 3.09
CA ARG A 7 -1.30 -8.60 4.48
C ARG A 7 -0.19 -7.56 4.69
N ASN A 8 1.00 -7.85 4.18
CA ASN A 8 2.17 -6.97 4.31
C ASN A 8 1.99 -5.68 3.49
N ALA A 9 1.52 -5.79 2.25
CA ALA A 9 1.32 -4.62 1.41
C ALA A 9 0.33 -3.64 2.05
N VAL A 10 -0.80 -4.14 2.55
CA VAL A 10 -1.80 -3.32 3.26
C VAL A 10 -1.23 -2.74 4.56
N LEU A 11 -0.50 -3.52 5.34
CA LEU A 11 0.14 -3.04 6.57
C LEU A 11 1.11 -1.89 6.30
N GLU A 12 2.01 -2.06 5.33
CA GLU A 12 3.00 -1.03 4.98
C GLU A 12 2.34 0.21 4.38
N ALA A 13 1.25 0.07 3.62
CA ALA A 13 0.50 1.23 3.13
C ALA A 13 -0.15 2.03 4.27
N LEU A 14 -0.67 1.37 5.30
CA LEU A 14 -1.21 2.04 6.49
C LEU A 14 -0.09 2.75 7.26
N LYS A 15 1.02 2.07 7.56
CA LYS A 15 2.18 2.64 8.26
C LYS A 15 2.81 3.83 7.52
N ALA A 16 2.89 3.75 6.19
CA ALA A 16 3.41 4.83 5.36
C ALA A 16 2.47 6.04 5.27
N GLY A 17 1.33 6.03 5.96
CA GLY A 17 0.34 7.12 5.90
C GLY A 17 -0.27 7.29 4.50
N ARG A 18 -0.26 6.24 3.67
CA ARG A 18 -0.89 6.30 2.35
C ARG A 18 -2.38 6.56 2.54
N ARG A 19 -2.99 7.32 1.64
CA ARG A 19 -4.45 7.55 1.64
C ARG A 19 -5.21 6.23 1.37
N VAL A 20 -5.58 5.54 2.44
CA VAL A 20 -6.44 4.36 2.43
C VAL A 20 -7.88 4.78 2.74
N ARG A 21 -8.82 4.40 1.86
CA ARG A 21 -10.24 4.70 2.05
C ARG A 21 -10.92 3.70 2.99
N ARG A 22 -10.63 2.42 2.78
CA ARG A 22 -11.11 1.30 3.61
C ARG A 22 -10.23 0.09 3.44
N VAL A 23 -10.22 -0.78 4.46
CA VAL A 23 -9.62 -2.11 4.42
C VAL A 23 -10.72 -3.16 4.34
N LEU A 24 -10.57 -4.11 3.43
CA LEU A 24 -11.43 -5.28 3.28
C LEU A 24 -10.71 -6.49 3.89
N VAL A 25 -11.38 -7.22 4.77
CA VAL A 25 -10.84 -8.40 5.43
C VAL A 25 -11.79 -9.57 5.19
N ASP A 26 -11.25 -10.74 4.86
CA ASP A 26 -12.04 -11.96 4.74
C ASP A 26 -12.75 -12.23 6.08
N GLU A 27 -14.06 -12.43 6.02
CA GLU A 27 -14.92 -12.69 7.17
C GLU A 27 -14.52 -13.97 7.93
N THR A 28 -13.91 -14.93 7.23
CA THR A 28 -13.43 -16.20 7.79
C THR A 28 -11.99 -16.12 8.33
N GLU A 29 -11.30 -15.01 8.08
CA GLU A 29 -9.89 -14.87 8.45
C GLU A 29 -9.74 -14.72 9.96
N ARG A 30 -9.02 -15.69 10.54
CA ARG A 30 -8.67 -15.70 11.96
C ARG A 30 -7.61 -14.63 12.21
N GLU A 31 -7.56 -14.14 13.44
CA GLU A 31 -6.62 -13.11 13.87
C GLU A 31 -5.16 -13.62 13.96
N ALA A 32 -4.57 -14.01 12.83
CA ALA A 32 -3.13 -14.15 12.70
C ALA A 32 -2.46 -12.82 13.10
N ASN A 33 -1.25 -12.87 13.66
CA ASN A 33 -0.55 -11.68 14.19
C ASN A 33 -0.50 -10.51 13.18
N THR A 34 -0.28 -10.78 11.90
CA THR A 34 -0.24 -9.74 10.86
C THR A 34 -1.62 -9.10 10.60
N ILE A 35 -2.71 -9.87 10.67
CA ILE A 35 -4.08 -9.31 10.53
C ILE A 35 -4.35 -8.38 11.72
N ARG A 36 -3.96 -8.77 12.94
CA ARG A 36 -4.09 -7.89 14.11
C ARG A 36 -3.33 -6.57 13.94
N ALA A 37 -2.12 -6.63 13.39
CA ALA A 37 -1.35 -5.42 13.07
C ALA A 37 -2.08 -4.53 12.05
N VAL A 38 -2.66 -5.12 11.00
CA VAL A 38 -3.48 -4.38 10.01
C VAL A 38 -4.69 -3.72 10.67
N LEU A 39 -5.41 -4.44 11.53
CA LEU A 39 -6.57 -3.91 12.25
C LEU A 39 -6.18 -2.78 13.21
N HIS A 40 -5.05 -2.94 13.91
CA HIS A 40 -4.51 -1.92 14.80
C HIS A 40 -4.15 -0.65 14.05
N GLU A 41 -3.38 -0.76 12.97
CA GLU A 41 -3.01 0.39 12.14
C GLU A 41 -4.25 1.05 11.51
N ALA A 42 -5.21 0.27 10.99
CA ALA A 42 -6.44 0.83 10.45
C ALA A 42 -7.22 1.63 11.51
N ALA A 43 -7.27 1.15 12.76
CA ALA A 43 -7.89 1.87 13.86
C ALA A 43 -7.13 3.17 14.21
N MET A 44 -5.79 3.12 14.27
CA MET A 44 -4.93 4.29 14.50
C MET A 44 -5.19 5.40 13.47
N TRP A 45 -5.38 5.04 12.20
CA TRP A 45 -5.64 5.97 11.11
C TRP A 45 -7.14 6.28 10.89
N SER A 46 -8.04 5.79 11.74
CA SER A 46 -9.51 5.91 11.57
C SER A 46 -10.01 5.43 10.21
N VAL A 47 -9.35 4.41 9.65
CA VAL A 47 -9.71 3.78 8.38
C VAL A 47 -10.77 2.71 8.64
N ALA A 48 -11.88 2.78 7.92
CA ALA A 48 -12.95 1.80 8.04
C ALA A 48 -12.46 0.39 7.63
N VAL A 49 -12.79 -0.61 8.45
CA VAL A 49 -12.54 -2.02 8.17
C VAL A 49 -13.87 -2.72 7.89
N GLU A 50 -13.97 -3.36 6.73
CA GLU A 50 -15.15 -4.09 6.28
C GLU A 50 -14.82 -5.58 6.17
N ARG A 51 -15.60 -6.42 6.84
CA ARG A 51 -15.52 -7.88 6.70
C ARG A 51 -16.32 -8.29 5.46
N VAL A 52 -15.71 -9.03 4.55
CA VAL A 52 -16.31 -9.42 3.27
C VAL A 52 -16.13 -10.92 3.01
N PRO A 53 -17.02 -11.55 2.22
CA PRO A 53 -16.82 -12.92 1.76
C PRO A 53 -15.54 -13.05 0.95
N ARG A 54 -14.82 -14.17 1.08
CA ARG A 54 -13.56 -14.42 0.39
C ARG A 54 -13.62 -14.17 -1.12
N GLY A 55 -14.71 -14.61 -1.77
CA GLY A 55 -14.93 -14.42 -3.21
C GLY A 55 -14.92 -12.95 -3.64
N ARG A 56 -15.24 -12.02 -2.74
CA ARG A 56 -15.09 -10.59 -3.02
C ARG A 56 -13.62 -10.21 -3.18
N LEU A 57 -12.74 -10.70 -2.33
CA LEU A 57 -11.30 -10.45 -2.44
C LEU A 57 -10.67 -11.16 -3.65
N ASP A 58 -11.13 -12.37 -3.96
CA ASP A 58 -10.70 -13.11 -5.16
C ASP A 58 -10.98 -12.32 -6.45
N SER A 59 -12.11 -11.62 -6.50
CA SER A 59 -12.47 -10.74 -7.63
C SER A 59 -11.56 -9.50 -7.76
N LEU A 60 -10.87 -9.10 -6.69
CA LEU A 60 -9.97 -7.94 -6.69
C LEU A 60 -8.54 -8.33 -7.04
N HIS A 61 -8.01 -9.39 -6.41
CA HIS A 61 -6.63 -9.81 -6.65
C HIS A 61 -6.36 -11.21 -6.09
N ARG A 62 -5.75 -12.10 -6.88
CA ARG A 62 -5.49 -13.51 -6.46
C ARG A 62 -4.55 -13.67 -5.25
N ARG A 63 -3.64 -12.72 -5.00
CA ARG A 63 -2.68 -12.77 -3.86
C ARG A 63 -3.14 -11.97 -2.62
N HIS A 64 -4.44 -11.81 -2.41
CA HIS A 64 -4.98 -11.01 -1.31
C HIS A 64 -4.69 -11.55 0.10
N GLN A 65 -4.46 -12.86 0.29
CA GLN A 65 -4.15 -13.45 1.61
C GLN A 65 -5.14 -13.06 2.72
N GLY A 66 -6.42 -12.93 2.36
CA GLY A 66 -7.50 -12.53 3.27
C GLY A 66 -7.64 -11.01 3.50
N VAL A 67 -6.82 -10.17 2.86
CA VAL A 67 -6.85 -8.70 3.06
C VAL A 67 -6.62 -7.91 1.76
N ALA A 68 -7.36 -6.83 1.60
CA ALA A 68 -7.11 -5.80 0.59
C ALA A 68 -7.39 -4.41 1.14
N ALA A 69 -6.80 -3.38 0.56
CA ALA A 69 -7.05 -1.98 0.87
C ALA A 69 -7.46 -1.23 -0.39
N GLU A 70 -8.52 -0.43 -0.29
CA GLU A 70 -8.87 0.51 -1.33
C GLU A 70 -8.08 1.79 -1.11
N VAL A 71 -7.22 2.14 -2.07
CA VAL A 71 -6.25 3.23 -1.92
C VAL A 71 -6.47 4.31 -2.96
N ALA A 72 -6.08 5.54 -2.61
CA ALA A 72 -5.99 6.60 -3.60
C ALA A 72 -5.01 6.22 -4.73
N PRO A 73 -5.25 6.70 -5.96
CA PRO A 73 -4.27 6.62 -7.04
C PRO A 73 -2.90 7.09 -6.56
N PHE A 74 -1.86 6.41 -7.02
CA PHE A 74 -0.49 6.81 -6.70
C PHE A 74 -0.23 8.20 -7.32
N ALA A 75 0.13 9.18 -6.49
CA ALA A 75 0.48 10.50 -6.96
C ALA A 75 1.94 10.48 -7.41
N TYR A 76 2.17 10.50 -8.72
CA TYR A 76 3.52 10.66 -9.25
C TYR A 76 4.02 12.07 -8.93
N ALA A 77 5.23 12.15 -8.37
CA ALA A 77 5.90 13.43 -8.23
C ALA A 77 6.36 13.91 -9.62
N PRO A 78 6.09 15.16 -10.00
CA PRO A 78 6.60 15.68 -11.24
C PRO A 78 8.11 15.90 -11.15
N TYR A 79 8.81 15.70 -12.27
CA TYR A 79 10.27 15.78 -12.34
C TYR A 79 10.85 17.11 -11.83
N HIS A 80 10.19 18.23 -12.12
CA HIS A 80 10.63 19.54 -11.62
C HIS A 80 10.63 19.61 -10.09
N GLY A 81 9.64 18.98 -9.44
CA GLY A 81 9.56 18.94 -7.98
C GLY A 81 10.70 18.16 -7.34
N LEU A 82 11.24 17.14 -8.02
CA LEU A 82 12.44 16.43 -7.57
C LEU A 82 13.67 17.36 -7.60
N LEU A 83 13.87 18.10 -8.69
CA LEU A 83 15.01 19.01 -8.82
C LEU A 83 14.96 20.14 -7.80
N ASP A 84 13.78 20.70 -7.55
CA ASP A 84 13.60 21.76 -6.57
C ASP A 84 13.85 21.24 -5.15
N ALA A 85 13.38 20.03 -4.82
CA ALA A 85 13.65 19.38 -3.53
C ALA A 85 15.16 19.18 -3.31
N VAL A 86 15.87 18.67 -4.31
CA VAL A 86 17.35 18.49 -4.27
C VAL A 86 18.08 19.82 -4.08
N ARG A 87 17.67 20.87 -4.78
CA ARG A 87 18.30 22.19 -4.65
C ARG A 87 18.02 22.84 -3.30
N SER A 88 16.85 22.59 -2.74
CA SER A 88 16.39 23.20 -1.48
C SER A 88 16.88 22.49 -0.22
N SER A 89 17.30 21.22 -0.29
CA SER A 89 17.68 20.45 0.90
C SER A 89 18.99 20.91 1.54
N GLY A 90 19.86 21.61 0.79
CA GLY A 90 21.18 22.05 1.27
C GLY A 90 22.19 20.91 1.48
N GLU A 91 21.80 19.67 1.22
CA GLU A 91 22.60 18.45 1.35
C GLU A 91 22.93 17.86 -0.02
N GLN A 92 23.99 17.05 -0.11
CA GLN A 92 24.26 16.29 -1.33
C GLN A 92 23.17 15.22 -1.55
N ALA A 93 22.32 15.42 -2.56
CA ALA A 93 21.29 14.44 -2.88
C ALA A 93 21.87 13.20 -3.56
N LEU A 94 21.43 12.02 -3.11
CA LEU A 94 21.63 10.74 -3.81
C LEU A 94 20.42 10.48 -4.72
N VAL A 95 20.65 10.43 -6.03
CA VAL A 95 19.61 10.14 -7.03
C VAL A 95 19.86 8.77 -7.64
N LEU A 96 18.86 7.88 -7.56
CA LEU A 96 18.86 6.57 -8.22
C LEU A 96 18.09 6.66 -9.53
N VAL A 97 18.77 6.43 -10.65
CA VAL A 97 18.16 6.33 -11.97
C VAL A 97 18.13 4.86 -12.38
N LEU A 98 16.94 4.35 -12.65
CA LEU A 98 16.73 2.98 -13.11
C LEU A 98 16.41 3.02 -14.61
N ASP A 99 17.37 2.60 -15.44
CA ASP A 99 17.17 2.42 -16.88
C ASP A 99 16.86 0.94 -17.18
N ALA A 100 15.98 0.69 -18.14
CA ALA A 100 15.54 -0.64 -18.60
C ALA A 100 14.82 -1.55 -17.56
N LEU A 101 13.84 -1.00 -16.82
CA LEU A 101 12.92 -1.81 -16.00
C LEU A 101 11.95 -2.61 -16.88
N GLN A 102 12.27 -3.88 -17.14
CA GLN A 102 11.46 -4.75 -18.03
C GLN A 102 10.48 -5.66 -17.27
N ASP A 103 10.62 -5.84 -15.96
CA ASP A 103 9.74 -6.69 -15.14
C ASP A 103 9.33 -5.98 -13.83
N PRO A 104 8.02 -5.80 -13.55
CA PRO A 104 7.53 -5.19 -12.32
C PRO A 104 7.98 -5.89 -11.02
N GLN A 105 8.37 -7.17 -11.09
CA GLN A 105 8.84 -7.91 -9.90
C GLN A 105 10.23 -7.47 -9.41
N ASN A 106 11.01 -6.77 -10.24
CA ASN A 106 12.35 -6.28 -9.88
C ASN A 106 12.33 -4.94 -9.14
N LEU A 107 11.15 -4.34 -8.93
CA LEU A 107 10.97 -3.10 -8.18
C LEU A 107 10.20 -3.38 -6.89
N GLY A 108 10.93 -3.53 -5.78
CA GLY A 108 10.34 -3.65 -4.45
C GLY A 108 10.99 -4.68 -3.51
N SER A 109 12.10 -5.31 -3.91
CA SER A 109 12.96 -6.13 -3.05
C SER A 109 13.98 -5.31 -2.27
#